data_AF-A0A8J8H671-F1
#
_entry.id   AF-A0A8J8H671-F1
#
_cell.length_a   1.000
_cell.length_b   1.000
_cell.length_c   1.000
_cell.angle_alpha   90.00
_cell.angle_beta   90.00
_cell.angle_gamma   90.00
#
_symmetry.space_group_name_H-M   'P 1'
#
loop_
_entity.id
_entity.type
_entity.pdbx_description
1 polymer ?
#
loop_
_entity_poly.entity_id
_entity_poly.type
_entity_poly.pdbx_seq_one_letter_code
_entity_poly.pdbx_strand_id
1 'polypeptide(L)'
;MKLAQAIEDVHEAEAELARQLFQTADKHAADPDVYAMSRTLAKKCAEHFDKLAPYAERYGASAAPKDLSPSLTPRALDEAVEIVPAAGRHLLHDLRRLYPIAHEAELAWVILLQGALAVR
;
A
#
# COMPACT_ATOMS: atom_id res chain seq x y z
N MET A 1 21.94 10.05 -6.25
CA MET A 1 21.59 8.64 -6.60
C MET A 1 20.93 7.83 -5.48
N LYS A 2 20.93 8.21 -4.20
CA LYS A 2 20.23 7.43 -3.15
C LYS A 2 18.75 7.78 -2.94
N LEU A 3 18.34 8.99 -3.31
CA LEU A 3 16.98 9.47 -3.05
C LEU A 3 15.95 8.95 -4.06
N ALA A 4 16.34 8.82 -5.34
CA ALA A 4 15.46 8.24 -6.36
C ALA A 4 15.07 6.80 -6.02
N GLN A 5 16.05 5.97 -5.65
CA GLN A 5 15.80 4.60 -5.19
C GLN A 5 14.89 4.57 -3.96
N ALA A 6 15.14 5.42 -2.95
CA ALA A 6 14.29 5.45 -1.76
C ALA A 6 12.84 5.86 -2.07
N ILE A 7 12.61 6.70 -3.10
CA ILE A 7 11.27 7.04 -3.57
C ILE A 7 10.62 5.84 -4.26
N GLU A 8 11.37 5.09 -5.07
CA GLU A 8 10.91 3.85 -5.71
C GLU A 8 10.56 2.78 -4.68
N ASP A 9 11.41 2.57 -3.67
CA ASP A 9 11.19 1.61 -2.58
C ASP A 9 9.89 1.93 -1.80
N VAL A 10 9.64 3.21 -1.51
CA VAL A 10 8.39 3.66 -0.89
C VAL A 10 7.19 3.37 -1.80
N HIS A 11 7.33 3.64 -3.10
CA HIS A 11 6.25 3.40 -4.05
C HIS A 11 5.89 1.91 -4.09
N GLU A 12 6.88 1.03 -4.21
CA GLU A 12 6.68 -0.42 -4.27
C GLU A 12 6.04 -0.96 -2.98
N ALA A 13 6.55 -0.55 -1.81
CA ALA A 13 6.04 -1.00 -0.52
C ALA A 13 4.60 -0.51 -0.26
N GLU A 14 4.29 0.75 -0.60
CA GLU A 14 2.92 1.29 -0.49
C GLU A 14 1.96 0.61 -1.48
N ALA A 15 2.42 0.26 -2.69
CA ALA A 15 1.59 -0.42 -3.67
C ALA A 15 1.27 -1.86 -3.26
N GLU A 16 2.23 -2.56 -2.66
CA GLU A 16 1.99 -3.86 -2.04
C GLU A 16 1.03 -3.75 -0.86
N LEU A 17 1.26 -2.79 0.05
CA LEU A 17 0.39 -2.58 1.20
C LEU A 17 -1.06 -2.26 0.79
N ALA A 18 -1.25 -1.36 -0.18
CA ALA A 18 -2.56 -1.02 -0.71
C ALA A 18 -3.29 -2.25 -1.26
N ARG A 19 -2.59 -3.09 -2.02
CA ARG A 19 -3.12 -4.32 -2.60
C ARG A 19 -3.54 -5.32 -1.52
N GLN A 20 -2.73 -5.49 -0.48
CA GLN A 20 -3.00 -6.44 0.60
C GLN A 20 -4.14 -5.97 1.51
N LEU A 21 -4.20 -4.66 1.80
CA LEU A 21 -5.33 -4.04 2.49
C LEU A 21 -6.63 -4.25 1.71
N PHE A 22 -6.58 -4.04 0.40
CA PHE A 22 -7.72 -4.25 -0.47
C PHE A 22 -8.22 -5.70 -0.44
N GLN A 23 -7.32 -6.68 -0.64
CA GLN A 23 -7.66 -8.10 -0.55
C GLN A 23 -8.18 -8.49 0.83
N THR A 24 -7.66 -7.89 1.90
CA THR A 24 -8.14 -8.13 3.27
C THR A 24 -9.55 -7.59 3.47
N ALA A 25 -9.85 -6.39 2.94
CA ALA A 25 -11.21 -5.84 2.99
C ALA A 25 -12.21 -6.79 2.32
N ASP A 26 -11.91 -7.25 1.11
CA ASP A 26 -12.82 -8.11 0.35
C ASP A 26 -13.01 -9.48 1.02
N LYS A 27 -11.93 -10.09 1.54
CA LYS A 27 -11.99 -11.35 2.29
C LYS A 27 -12.83 -11.25 3.56
N HIS A 28 -12.83 -10.10 4.22
CA HIS A 28 -13.53 -9.85 5.48
C HIS A 28 -14.71 -8.89 5.30
N ALA A 29 -15.35 -8.84 4.12
CA ALA A 29 -16.46 -7.94 3.83
C ALA A 29 -17.69 -8.12 4.75
N ALA A 30 -17.81 -9.29 5.41
CA ALA A 30 -18.84 -9.55 6.41
C ALA A 30 -18.59 -8.86 7.76
N ASP A 31 -17.38 -8.35 8.01
CA ASP A 31 -17.02 -7.54 9.17
C ASP A 31 -16.92 -6.07 8.73
N PRO A 32 -17.93 -5.23 9.04
CA PRO A 32 -17.98 -3.85 8.56
C PRO A 32 -16.79 -3.00 9.01
N ASP A 33 -16.27 -3.24 10.21
CA ASP A 33 -15.18 -2.45 10.77
C ASP A 33 -13.87 -2.76 10.06
N VAL A 34 -13.57 -4.05 9.86
CA VAL A 34 -12.38 -4.49 9.10
C VAL A 34 -12.47 -4.03 7.66
N TYR A 35 -13.62 -4.22 7.01
CA TYR A 35 -13.85 -3.79 5.63
C TYR A 35 -13.61 -2.28 5.46
N ALA A 36 -14.27 -1.45 6.26
CA ALA A 36 -14.18 0.01 6.14
C ALA A 36 -12.77 0.53 6.48
N MET A 37 -12.13 -0.03 7.51
CA MET A 37 -10.77 0.34 7.89
C MET A 37 -9.77 0.00 6.79
N SER A 38 -9.78 -1.24 6.29
CA SER A 38 -8.85 -1.69 5.27
C SER A 38 -9.01 -0.92 3.95
N ARG A 39 -10.23 -0.62 3.51
CA ARG A 39 -10.48 0.25 2.34
C ARG A 39 -9.97 1.67 2.57
N THR A 40 -10.19 2.23 3.75
CA THR A 40 -9.72 3.59 4.10
C THR A 40 -8.20 3.68 4.08
N LEU A 41 -7.51 2.68 4.66
CA LEU A 41 -6.05 2.63 4.66
C LEU A 41 -5.50 2.43 3.24
N ALA A 42 -6.09 1.54 2.43
CA ALA A 42 -5.69 1.35 1.04
C ALA A 42 -5.81 2.64 0.22
N LYS A 43 -6.87 3.42 0.46
CA LYS A 43 -7.03 4.74 -0.16
C LYS A 43 -5.94 5.71 0.27
N LYS A 44 -5.55 5.73 1.55
CA LYS A 44 -4.45 6.58 2.04
C LYS A 44 -3.11 6.23 1.38
N CYS A 45 -2.83 4.94 1.19
CA CYS A 45 -1.66 4.48 0.43
C CYS A 45 -1.68 5.05 -1.01
N ALA A 46 -2.83 5.04 -1.67
CA ALA A 46 -2.96 5.65 -3.00
C ALA A 46 -2.74 7.18 -2.98
N GLU A 47 -3.28 7.88 -1.99
CA GLU A 47 -3.06 9.33 -1.81
C GLU A 47 -1.58 9.67 -1.55
N HIS A 48 -0.78 8.74 -1.05
CA HIS A 48 0.66 8.93 -0.88
C HIS A 48 1.41 9.00 -2.22
N PHE A 49 0.95 8.26 -3.24
CA PHE A 49 1.54 8.34 -4.58
C PHE A 49 1.38 9.73 -5.19
N ASP A 50 0.19 10.31 -5.08
CA ASP A 50 -0.10 11.66 -5.58
C ASP A 50 0.79 12.72 -4.89
N LYS A 51 1.03 12.55 -3.59
CA LYS A 51 1.89 13.44 -2.81
C LYS A 51 3.38 13.28 -3.17
N LEU A 52 3.81 12.08 -3.55
CA LEU A 52 5.20 11.79 -3.92
C LEU A 52 5.51 12.13 -5.38
N ALA A 53 4.53 12.11 -6.27
CA ALA A 53 4.69 12.39 -7.70
C ALA A 53 5.58 13.60 -8.05
N PRO A 54 5.41 14.81 -7.47
CA PRO A 54 6.26 15.95 -7.80
C PRO A 54 7.73 15.77 -7.39
N TYR A 55 7.99 14.96 -6.34
CA TYR A 55 9.35 14.66 -5.90
C TYR A 55 9.97 13.54 -6.73
N ALA A 56 9.18 12.55 -7.13
CA ALA A 56 9.62 11.50 -8.04
C ALA A 56 10.11 12.10 -9.36
N GLU A 57 9.33 13.03 -9.94
CA GLU A 57 9.72 13.77 -11.15
C GLU A 57 11.00 14.58 -10.94
N ARG A 58 11.09 15.33 -9.82
CA ARG A 58 12.26 16.16 -9.50
C ARG A 58 13.56 15.35 -9.36
N TYR A 59 13.50 14.15 -8.80
CA TYR A 59 14.68 13.33 -8.52
C TYR A 59 14.92 12.24 -9.56
N GLY A 60 14.11 12.17 -10.62
CA GLY A 60 14.23 11.18 -11.69
C GLY A 60 13.91 9.75 -11.26
N ALA A 61 13.06 9.59 -10.24
CA ALA A 61 12.56 8.28 -9.81
C ALA A 61 11.47 7.81 -10.79
N SER A 62 11.40 6.50 -11.05
CA SER A 62 10.31 5.92 -11.83
C SER A 62 8.99 6.07 -11.07
N ALA A 63 8.12 6.96 -11.54
CA ALA A 63 6.79 7.16 -10.97
C ALA A 63 5.81 6.01 -11.26
N ALA A 64 6.24 5.00 -12.02
CA ALA A 64 5.42 3.85 -12.41
C ALA A 64 6.10 2.55 -11.98
N PRO A 65 5.37 1.66 -11.27
CA PRO A 65 5.80 0.28 -11.11
C PRO A 65 5.86 -0.37 -12.50
N LYS A 66 6.99 -1.00 -12.84
CA LYS A 66 7.22 -1.61 -14.16
C LYS A 66 6.23 -2.73 -14.51
N ASP A 67 5.55 -3.29 -13.50
CA ASP A 67 4.70 -4.49 -13.63
C ASP A 67 3.23 -4.31 -13.19
N LEU A 68 2.81 -3.11 -12.79
CA LEU A 68 1.41 -2.88 -12.40
C LEU A 68 0.62 -2.35 -13.59
N SER A 69 0.10 -3.31 -14.36
CA SER A 69 -1.08 -3.17 -15.23
C SER A 69 -2.16 -2.26 -14.59
N PRO A 70 -3.07 -1.64 -15.37
CA PRO A 70 -4.00 -0.56 -14.97
C PRO A 70 -5.07 -0.90 -13.90
N SER A 71 -4.85 -1.97 -13.14
CA SER A 71 -5.77 -2.55 -12.16
C SER A 71 -5.71 -1.91 -10.77
N LEU A 72 -4.87 -0.90 -10.56
CA LEU A 72 -4.90 -0.06 -9.35
C LEU A 72 -5.61 1.29 -9.58
N THR A 73 -6.40 1.40 -10.64
CA THR A 73 -7.42 2.45 -10.67
C THR A 73 -8.49 2.10 -9.63
N PRO A 74 -9.08 3.07 -8.90
CA PRO A 74 -10.14 2.81 -7.92
C PRO A 74 -11.33 2.02 -8.48
N ARG A 75 -11.43 1.91 -9.80
CA ARG A 75 -12.47 1.21 -10.56
C ARG A 75 -12.20 -0.29 -10.79
N ALA A 76 -10.95 -0.75 -10.74
CA ALA A 76 -10.61 -2.16 -10.90
C ALA A 76 -10.67 -2.95 -9.58
N LEU A 77 -11.02 -2.24 -8.51
CA LEU A 77 -11.14 -2.68 -7.13
C LEU A 77 -12.59 -3.08 -6.75
N ASP A 78 -13.37 -3.51 -7.75
CA ASP A 78 -14.82 -3.80 -7.60
C ASP A 78 -15.19 -5.28 -7.88
N GLU A 79 -14.24 -6.17 -8.18
CA GLU A 79 -14.54 -7.59 -8.40
C GLU A 79 -14.55 -8.39 -7.09
N ALA A 80 -15.76 -8.61 -6.56
CA ALA A 80 -16.02 -9.31 -5.30
C ALA A 80 -15.90 -10.84 -5.41
N VAL A 81 -15.25 -11.45 -4.42
CA VAL A 81 -15.14 -12.91 -4.21
C VAL A 81 -16.05 -13.35 -3.05
N GLU A 82 -16.60 -14.56 -3.17
CA GLU A 82 -17.59 -15.16 -2.28
C GLU A 82 -17.07 -15.39 -0.82
N ILE A 83 -17.93 -15.09 0.16
CA ILE A 83 -17.59 -14.96 1.59
C ILE A 83 -17.72 -16.30 2.32
N VAL A 84 -16.71 -16.69 3.12
CA VAL A 84 -16.78 -17.84 4.05
C VAL A 84 -16.66 -17.36 5.51
N PRO A 85 -17.63 -17.67 6.39
CA PRO A 85 -17.57 -17.24 7.78
C PRO A 85 -16.74 -18.21 8.63
N ALA A 86 -15.55 -17.78 9.04
CA ALA A 86 -14.80 -18.42 10.13
C ALA A 86 -14.11 -17.34 11.00
N ALA A 87 -14.92 -16.83 11.93
CA ALA A 87 -15.05 -15.43 12.38
C ALA A 87 -13.98 -14.84 13.33
N GLY A 88 -12.72 -15.28 13.30
CA GLY A 88 -11.70 -14.54 14.08
C GLY A 88 -10.29 -15.08 14.00
N ARG A 89 -10.11 -16.40 13.94
CA ARG A 89 -8.78 -17.00 13.74
C ARG A 89 -8.21 -16.69 12.35
N HIS A 90 -9.06 -16.66 11.31
CA HIS A 90 -8.64 -16.27 9.97
C HIS A 90 -8.30 -14.78 9.90
N LEU A 91 -9.11 -13.92 10.53
CA LEU A 91 -8.79 -12.50 10.65
C LEU A 91 -7.45 -12.29 11.35
N LEU A 92 -7.19 -12.94 12.47
CA LEU A 92 -5.89 -12.85 13.16
C LEU A 92 -4.72 -13.34 12.31
N HIS A 93 -4.92 -14.41 11.54
CA HIS A 93 -3.90 -14.90 10.62
C HIS A 93 -3.60 -13.89 9.50
N ASP A 94 -4.64 -13.28 8.93
CA ASP A 94 -4.51 -12.31 7.84
C ASP A 94 -3.90 -11.00 8.35
N LEU A 95 -4.32 -10.50 9.52
CA LEU A 95 -3.70 -9.35 10.17
C LEU A 95 -2.22 -9.60 10.50
N ARG A 96 -1.86 -10.82 10.92
CA ARG A 96 -0.45 -11.18 11.16
C ARG A 96 0.37 -11.21 9.88
N ARG A 97 -0.22 -11.54 8.73
CA ARG A 97 0.43 -11.45 7.42
C ARG A 97 0.54 -10.02 6.91
N LEU A 98 -0.47 -9.19 7.20
CA LEU A 98 -0.49 -7.79 6.82
C LEU A 98 0.52 -6.96 7.63
N TYR A 99 0.75 -7.31 8.90
CA TYR A 99 1.68 -6.59 9.78
C TYR A 99 3.09 -6.36 9.20
N PRO A 100 3.83 -7.40 8.76
CA PRO A 100 5.17 -7.19 8.19
C PRO A 100 5.15 -6.31 6.93
N ILE A 101 4.11 -6.42 6.10
CA ILE A 101 3.95 -5.62 4.86
C ILE A 101 3.73 -4.15 5.21
N ALA A 102 2.89 -3.88 6.22
CA ALA A 102 2.67 -2.53 6.72
C ALA A 102 3.96 -1.93 7.31
N HIS A 103 4.73 -2.74 8.03
CA HIS A 103 5.99 -2.30 8.62
C HIS A 103 7.09 -2.07 7.57
N GLU A 104 7.11 -2.85 6.49
CA GLU A 104 8.01 -2.63 5.36
C GLU A 104 7.76 -1.26 4.70
N ALA A 105 6.49 -0.91 4.45
CA ALA A 105 6.13 0.41 3.94
C ALA A 105 6.53 1.53 4.92
N GLU A 106 6.32 1.34 6.22
CA GLU A 106 6.77 2.28 7.25
C GLU A 106 8.29 2.50 7.22
N LEU A 107 9.07 1.41 7.13
CA LEU A 107 10.53 1.48 7.08
C LEU A 107 11.02 2.17 5.80
N ALA A 108 10.39 1.91 4.65
CA ALA A 108 10.71 2.60 3.41
C ALA A 108 10.53 4.13 3.56
N TRP A 109 9.45 4.57 4.20
CA TRP A 109 9.22 5.98 4.50
C TRP A 109 10.27 6.58 5.42
N VAL A 110 10.68 5.84 6.46
CA VAL A 110 11.74 6.29 7.36
C VAL A 110 13.07 6.45 6.61
N ILE A 111 13.42 5.51 5.74
CA ILE A 111 14.64 5.59 4.91
C ILE A 111 14.58 6.80 3.99
N LEU A 112 13.45 7.03 3.32
CA LEU A 112 13.25 8.22 2.48
C LEU A 112 13.41 9.51 3.28
N LEU A 113 12.81 9.59 4.47
CA LEU A 113 12.91 10.75 5.35
C LEU A 113 14.38 11.02 5.75
N GLN A 114 15.12 9.99 6.19
CA GLN A 114 16.53 10.14 6.53
C GLN A 114 17.37 10.55 5.32
N GLY A 115 17.09 9.98 4.15
CA GLY A 115 17.73 10.38 2.89
C GLY A 115 17.45 11.85 2.53
N ALA A 116 16.22 12.30 2.71
CA ALA A 116 15.83 13.68 2.45
C ALA A 116 16.51 14.66 3.42
N LEU A 117 16.61 14.28 4.71
CA LEU A 117 17.31 15.07 5.72
C LEU A 117 18.83 15.14 5.48
N ALA A 118 19.44 14.08 4.95
CA ALA A 118 20.87 14.06 4.67
C ALA A 118 21.28 14.93 3.46
N VAL A 119 20.33 15.21 2.55
CA VAL A 119 20.54 16.05 1.36
C VAL A 119 20.21 17.53 1.64
N ARG A 120 19.51 17.80 2.76
CA ARG A 120 19.17 19.13 3.23
C ARG A 120 20.34 19.78 3.97
#